data_AF-A0A7Y3U6G2-F1
#
_entry.id   AF-A0A7Y3U6G2-F1
#
_cell.length_a   1.000
_cell.length_b   1.000
_cell.length_c   1.000
_cell.angle_alpha   90.00
_cell.angle_beta   90.00
_cell.angle_gamma   90.00
#
_symmetry.space_group_name_H-M   'P 1'
#
loop_
_entity.id
_entity.type
_entity.pdbx_description
1 polymer ?
#
loop_
_entity_poly.entity_id
_entity_poly.type
_entity_poly.pdbx_seq_one_letter_code
_entity_poly.pdbx_strand_id
1 'polypeptide(L)'
;MAHEANQTLNRVRGSRIETVRFPSRINCVTARGEDGCGRTYRTSTTSPTPRRGIALMLVLISVGIVSVVSLGLLMAQEGAPEVGSNAVLAARARCASDTGIDLAEAILECSNINWRTCTTDGVLVQDFDYGGETVTIRITDLEGNVPTADCEYATVKASGHAENMVQGTYAEMYTPAEENAVAVDFSEFAVFATEGMNLDSGSIVRWKKSPRYKLREPLRIGTNATASAGVTTFGDSCLVDTILYVRGDASESILSDTSQAGVAVQRNDVTNDQDLPTFKSPSVDCSSLEKAISWNTNISFGTWYLTASKRFNSMIITGTAVLKPFEADLTAQILHDLTLDAGGRILIDHDMILVVDGDLSITRGSAIEVTNGAHLKLHVKGNVLVDDASALGIDVAALAEMNSPAQGLQSYLDPAEVKIYKARSSPASTWTITGSSGVRGMLYAPSASIQVDQSSVVAGCVFGSQVTISNGSYVHYDHSLDRRCGYTNPNSLHFSSAKTLDSRLLSYASSSGVGNGIYYVTIDGSKLTISSTPPGENLSGPDLSTPSPRGREVRRRLKIRPDSHHSH
;
A
#
# COMPACT_ATOMS: atom_id res chain seq x y z
N MET A 1 54.05 -14.04 5.72
CA MET A 1 53.68 -12.77 6.39
C MET A 1 53.29 -11.79 5.30
N ALA A 2 52.13 -11.17 5.50
CA ALA A 2 51.31 -10.38 4.58
C ALA A 2 52.03 -9.48 3.56
N HIS A 3 51.78 -9.73 2.27
CA HIS A 3 51.23 -8.82 1.25
C HIS A 3 51.28 -9.56 -0.10
N GLU A 4 50.43 -9.18 -1.07
CA GLU A 4 50.24 -9.81 -2.39
C GLU A 4 49.35 -11.05 -2.49
N ALA A 5 48.04 -10.87 -2.34
CA ALA A 5 47.05 -11.76 -2.95
C ALA A 5 45.69 -11.06 -3.15
N ASN A 6 45.67 -9.83 -3.69
CA ASN A 6 44.40 -9.10 -3.84
C ASN A 6 44.19 -8.37 -5.17
N GLN A 7 44.80 -8.85 -6.26
CA GLN A 7 44.53 -8.34 -7.61
C GLN A 7 44.58 -9.44 -8.67
N THR A 8 43.57 -10.31 -8.73
CA THR A 8 43.18 -11.02 -9.97
C THR A 8 41.87 -11.80 -9.78
N LEU A 9 40.77 -11.12 -9.46
CA LEU A 9 39.42 -11.72 -9.53
C LEU A 9 38.40 -10.67 -10.02
N ASN A 10 38.73 -10.03 -11.15
CA ASN A 10 37.79 -9.24 -11.95
C ASN A 10 38.01 -9.56 -13.43
N ARG A 11 37.62 -10.77 -13.84
CA ARG A 11 37.26 -11.09 -15.22
C ARG A 11 36.58 -12.45 -15.26
N VAL A 12 35.50 -12.53 -16.03
CA VAL A 12 34.66 -13.70 -16.33
C VAL A 12 33.53 -13.98 -15.33
N ARG A 13 32.46 -13.19 -15.41
CA ARG A 13 31.09 -13.67 -15.17
C ARG A 13 30.18 -13.20 -16.30
N GLY A 14 30.18 -13.98 -17.37
CA GLY A 14 29.29 -13.89 -18.50
C GLY A 14 29.02 -15.29 -19.01
N SER A 15 28.40 -16.14 -18.19
CA SER A 15 27.93 -17.46 -18.61
C SER A 15 26.41 -17.48 -18.49
N ARG A 16 25.76 -17.53 -19.66
CA ARG A 16 24.36 -17.91 -19.87
C ARG A 16 23.94 -19.03 -18.91
N ILE A 17 22.88 -18.80 -18.16
CA ILE A 17 22.10 -19.86 -17.55
C ILE A 17 21.23 -20.44 -18.67
N GLU A 18 21.68 -21.54 -19.27
CA GLU A 18 20.80 -22.37 -20.09
C GLU A 18 19.79 -23.05 -19.17
N THR A 19 18.52 -22.70 -19.37
CA THR A 19 17.40 -23.32 -18.68
C THR A 19 17.20 -24.71 -19.29
N VAL A 20 17.61 -25.77 -18.59
CA VAL A 20 17.32 -27.15 -19.01
C VAL A 20 15.81 -27.36 -18.87
N ARG A 21 15.09 -27.32 -19.98
CA ARG A 21 13.68 -27.74 -20.07
C ARG A 21 13.61 -29.26 -20.02
N PHE A 22 12.99 -29.80 -18.97
CA PHE A 22 12.53 -31.18 -18.95
C PHE A 22 11.28 -31.31 -19.84
N PRO A 23 11.24 -32.20 -20.84
CA PRO A 23 10.01 -32.52 -21.53
C PRO A 23 9.20 -33.52 -20.70
N SER A 24 8.13 -33.04 -20.08
CA SER A 24 7.04 -33.87 -19.55
C SER A 24 6.21 -34.43 -20.70
N ARG A 25 6.48 -35.67 -21.13
CA ARG A 25 5.51 -36.53 -21.84
C ARG A 25 5.69 -37.98 -21.42
N ILE A 26 4.90 -38.41 -20.45
CA ILE A 26 4.65 -39.83 -20.19
C ILE A 26 3.62 -40.26 -21.25
N ASN A 27 4.09 -40.87 -22.33
CA ASN A 27 3.22 -41.58 -23.26
C ASN A 27 2.94 -42.96 -22.65
N CYS A 28 1.69 -43.18 -22.22
CA CYS A 28 1.15 -44.52 -22.05
C CYS A 28 1.10 -45.20 -23.42
N VAL A 29 2.00 -46.15 -23.66
CA VAL A 29 1.90 -47.07 -24.80
C VAL A 29 1.16 -48.32 -24.34
N THR A 30 -0.11 -48.38 -24.72
CA THR A 30 -0.90 -49.61 -24.84
C THR A 30 -0.39 -50.41 -26.05
N ALA A 31 0.13 -51.61 -25.82
CA ALA A 31 0.43 -52.57 -26.88
C ALA A 31 -0.67 -53.66 -26.97
N ARG A 32 -1.61 -53.48 -27.90
CA ARG A 32 -2.17 -54.57 -28.73
C ARG A 32 -1.05 -55.01 -29.68
N GLY A 33 -0.77 -56.29 -29.95
CA GLY A 33 -1.70 -57.31 -30.41
C GLY A 33 -1.64 -57.34 -31.94
N GLU A 34 -0.86 -58.29 -32.51
CA GLU A 34 -1.07 -59.03 -33.78
C GLU A 34 0.25 -59.56 -34.37
N ASP A 35 0.30 -60.88 -34.45
CA ASP A 35 0.56 -61.70 -35.63
C ASP A 35 1.76 -61.42 -36.55
N GLY A 36 2.58 -62.47 -36.69
CA GLY A 36 2.84 -62.98 -38.04
C GLY A 36 4.30 -63.10 -38.47
N CYS A 37 4.58 -64.27 -39.03
CA CYS A 37 5.61 -64.57 -40.02
C CYS A 37 6.97 -65.05 -39.48
N GLY A 38 7.18 -66.35 -39.65
CA GLY A 38 8.35 -67.07 -39.21
C GLY A 38 9.62 -66.77 -40.01
N ARG A 39 10.74 -66.97 -39.32
CA ARG A 39 11.99 -67.43 -39.92
C ARG A 39 12.65 -68.40 -38.95
N THR A 40 12.58 -69.67 -39.29
CA THR A 40 13.38 -70.74 -38.70
C THR A 40 14.85 -70.51 -39.05
N TYR A 41 15.61 -69.86 -38.15
CA TYR A 41 17.07 -69.96 -38.18
C TYR A 41 17.48 -71.22 -37.43
N ARG A 42 18.04 -72.18 -38.18
CA ARG A 42 18.77 -73.33 -37.66
C ARG A 42 19.84 -72.85 -36.67
N THR A 43 19.62 -73.06 -35.39
CA THR A 43 20.68 -73.03 -34.39
C THR A 43 21.56 -74.25 -34.61
N SER A 44 22.73 -74.04 -35.20
CA SER A 44 23.81 -75.00 -35.19
C SER A 44 24.20 -75.26 -33.73
N THR A 45 23.97 -76.50 -33.29
CA THR A 45 24.47 -77.04 -32.02
C THR A 45 25.99 -77.18 -32.10
N THR A 46 26.72 -76.10 -31.77
CA THR A 46 28.11 -76.20 -31.33
C THR A 46 28.10 -76.40 -29.82
N SER A 47 28.45 -77.61 -29.39
CA SER A 47 28.58 -77.96 -27.98
C SER A 47 29.49 -76.97 -27.26
N PRO A 48 29.00 -76.19 -26.28
CA PRO A 48 29.89 -75.42 -25.44
C PRO A 48 30.67 -76.43 -24.58
N THR A 49 31.97 -76.48 -24.81
CA THR A 49 32.90 -77.11 -23.87
C THR A 49 32.61 -76.52 -22.48
N PRO A 50 32.50 -77.35 -21.44
CA PRO A 50 32.09 -76.89 -20.12
C PRO A 50 33.19 -76.01 -19.51
N ARG A 51 33.16 -74.70 -19.79
CA ARG A 51 33.94 -73.68 -19.08
C ARG A 51 33.31 -73.47 -17.71
N ARG A 52 33.49 -74.45 -16.83
CA ARG A 52 33.02 -74.46 -15.43
C ARG A 52 33.57 -73.29 -14.59
N GLY A 53 34.57 -72.55 -15.09
CA GLY A 53 35.13 -71.38 -14.42
C GLY A 53 34.32 -70.07 -14.56
N ILE A 54 33.63 -69.84 -15.69
CA ILE A 54 32.95 -68.55 -15.93
C ILE A 54 31.59 -68.48 -15.20
N ALA A 55 30.88 -69.60 -15.13
CA ALA A 55 29.63 -69.68 -14.37
C ALA A 55 29.86 -69.43 -12.87
N LEU A 56 30.97 -69.94 -12.31
CA LEU A 56 31.33 -69.73 -10.92
C LEU A 56 31.69 -68.26 -10.64
N MET A 57 32.41 -67.59 -11.55
CA MET A 57 32.72 -66.15 -11.47
C MET A 57 31.44 -65.28 -11.48
N LEU A 58 30.47 -65.59 -12.35
CA LEU A 58 29.21 -64.84 -12.42
C LEU A 58 28.35 -65.03 -11.16
N VAL A 59 28.35 -66.22 -10.57
CA VAL A 59 27.67 -66.48 -9.29
C VAL A 59 28.33 -65.68 -8.16
N LEU A 60 29.66 -65.65 -8.08
CA LEU A 60 30.38 -64.87 -7.07
C LEU A 60 30.11 -63.36 -7.21
N ILE A 61 30.08 -62.83 -8.43
CA ILE A 61 29.72 -61.41 -8.67
C ILE A 61 28.27 -61.16 -8.26
N SER A 62 27.35 -62.07 -8.57
CA SER A 62 25.94 -61.93 -8.20
C SER A 62 25.75 -61.93 -6.68
N VAL A 63 26.43 -62.83 -5.97
CA VAL A 63 26.43 -62.87 -4.50
C VAL A 63 27.06 -61.60 -3.93
N GLY A 64 28.13 -61.09 -4.55
CA GLY A 64 28.75 -59.81 -4.19
C GLY A 64 27.78 -58.63 -4.32
N ILE A 65 27.07 -58.53 -5.45
CA ILE A 65 26.08 -57.46 -5.69
C ILE A 65 24.91 -57.57 -4.71
N VAL A 66 24.36 -58.76 -4.50
CA VAL A 66 23.26 -58.97 -3.53
C VAL A 66 23.70 -58.59 -2.12
N SER A 67 24.93 -58.91 -1.74
CA SER A 67 25.49 -58.56 -0.42
C SER A 67 25.64 -57.04 -0.25
N VAL A 68 26.16 -56.34 -1.27
CA VAL A 68 26.32 -54.87 -1.24
C VAL A 68 24.96 -54.17 -1.19
N VAL A 69 23.98 -54.62 -1.99
CA VAL A 69 22.62 -54.07 -2.00
C VAL A 69 21.91 -54.33 -0.67
N SER A 70 22.08 -55.52 -0.09
CA SER A 70 21.48 -55.87 1.21
C SER A 70 22.08 -55.04 2.35
N LEU A 71 23.40 -54.81 2.33
CA LEU A 71 24.08 -53.94 3.30
C LEU A 71 23.64 -52.48 3.13
N GLY A 72 23.50 -52.00 1.89
CA GLY A 72 22.96 -50.67 1.61
C GLY A 72 21.51 -50.49 2.09
N LEU A 73 20.67 -51.51 1.97
CA LEU A 73 19.30 -51.51 2.48
C LEU A 73 19.25 -51.52 4.02
N LEU A 74 20.11 -52.29 4.68
CA LEU A 74 20.23 -52.29 6.14
C LEU A 74 20.68 -50.91 6.65
N MET A 75 21.71 -50.32 6.03
CA MET A 75 22.16 -48.98 6.39
C MET A 75 21.10 -47.90 6.11
N ALA A 76 20.29 -48.06 5.05
CA ALA A 76 19.17 -47.15 4.79
C ALA A 76 18.04 -47.29 5.84
N GLN A 77 17.85 -48.46 6.44
CA GLN A 77 16.86 -48.69 7.50
C GLN A 77 17.30 -48.10 8.84
N GLU A 78 18.60 -48.08 9.16
CA GLU A 78 19.12 -47.51 10.41
C GLU A 78 18.87 -45.99 10.52
N GLY A 79 18.81 -45.26 9.40
CA GLY A 79 18.45 -43.83 9.39
C GLY A 79 16.95 -43.53 9.45
N ALA A 80 16.08 -44.52 9.21
CA ALA A 80 14.64 -44.29 9.13
C ALA A 80 13.98 -43.83 10.46
N PRO A 81 14.38 -44.34 11.65
CA PRO A 81 13.84 -43.88 12.92
C PRO A 81 14.20 -42.42 13.23
N GLU A 82 15.42 -41.99 12.92
CA GLU A 82 15.86 -40.60 13.16
C GLU A 82 15.13 -39.62 12.25
N VAL A 83 14.98 -39.96 10.97
CA VAL A 83 14.17 -39.17 10.02
C VAL A 83 12.72 -39.11 10.47
N GLY A 84 12.16 -40.23 10.96
CA GLY A 84 10.81 -40.28 11.51
C GLY A 84 10.63 -39.40 12.74
N SER A 85 11.57 -39.45 13.69
CA SER A 85 11.57 -38.61 14.89
C SER A 85 11.66 -37.13 14.55
N ASN A 86 12.59 -36.76 13.67
CA ASN A 86 12.76 -35.38 13.21
C ASN A 86 11.52 -34.86 12.46
N ALA A 87 10.86 -35.72 11.67
CA ALA A 87 9.61 -35.36 11.00
C ALA A 87 8.48 -35.11 12.01
N VAL A 88 8.38 -35.90 13.08
CA VAL A 88 7.42 -35.68 14.17
C VAL A 88 7.73 -34.40 14.94
N LEU A 89 8.99 -34.16 15.31
CA LEU A 89 9.41 -32.92 15.99
C LEU A 89 9.14 -31.69 15.12
N ALA A 90 9.42 -31.76 13.81
CA ALA A 90 9.10 -30.67 12.88
C ALA A 90 7.59 -30.43 12.77
N ALA A 91 6.78 -31.49 12.72
CA ALA A 91 5.33 -31.36 12.70
C ALA A 91 4.78 -30.75 14.01
N ARG A 92 5.34 -31.14 15.17
CA ARG A 92 4.98 -30.59 16.49
C ARG A 92 5.37 -29.11 16.61
N ALA A 93 6.61 -28.76 16.28
CA ALA A 93 7.08 -27.38 16.25
C ALA A 93 6.22 -26.49 15.31
N ARG A 94 5.81 -27.03 14.15
CA ARG A 94 4.92 -26.32 13.22
C ARG A 94 3.50 -26.14 13.76
N CYS A 95 2.94 -27.17 14.42
CA CYS A 95 1.63 -27.06 15.06
C CYS A 95 1.66 -26.01 16.19
N ALA A 96 2.76 -25.98 16.96
CA ALA A 96 2.99 -24.96 17.99
C ALA A 96 3.13 -23.55 17.39
N SER A 97 3.86 -23.39 16.27
CA SER A 97 3.96 -22.08 15.58
C SER A 97 2.62 -21.62 15.00
N ASP A 98 1.83 -22.52 14.42
CA ASP A 98 0.50 -22.20 13.90
C ASP A 98 -0.46 -21.80 15.04
N THR A 99 -0.42 -22.51 16.17
CA THR A 99 -1.17 -22.12 17.39
C THR A 99 -0.71 -20.76 17.91
N GLY A 100 0.59 -20.45 17.80
CA GLY A 100 1.13 -19.14 18.15
C GLY A 100 0.55 -18.00 17.30
N ILE A 101 0.22 -18.24 16.03
CA ILE A 101 -0.48 -17.25 15.21
C ILE A 101 -1.91 -17.04 15.70
N ASP A 102 -2.62 -18.11 16.05
CA ASP A 102 -4.00 -18.00 16.57
C ASP A 102 -4.02 -17.28 17.94
N LEU A 103 -3.02 -17.55 18.79
CA LEU A 103 -2.84 -16.82 20.06
C LEU A 103 -2.52 -15.35 19.83
N ALA A 104 -1.66 -15.04 18.85
CA ALA A 104 -1.34 -13.66 18.50
C ALA A 104 -2.61 -12.92 18.04
N GLU A 105 -3.42 -13.52 17.17
CA GLU A 105 -4.69 -12.97 16.71
C GLU A 105 -5.60 -12.63 17.89
N ALA A 106 -5.77 -13.56 18.85
CA ALA A 106 -6.55 -13.31 20.06
C ALA A 106 -5.98 -12.17 20.93
N ILE A 107 -4.66 -12.04 21.04
CA ILE A 107 -4.01 -10.93 21.77
C ILE A 107 -4.28 -9.59 21.07
N LEU A 108 -4.19 -9.54 19.74
CA LEU A 108 -4.44 -8.33 18.97
C LEU A 108 -5.91 -7.89 19.02
N GLU A 109 -6.84 -8.84 19.09
CA GLU A 109 -8.28 -8.59 19.29
C GLU A 109 -8.61 -8.08 20.70
N CYS A 110 -7.76 -8.36 21.68
CA CYS A 110 -8.01 -8.03 23.07
C CYS A 110 -7.85 -6.52 23.31
N SER A 111 -8.96 -5.82 23.58
CA SER A 111 -8.99 -4.36 23.77
C SER A 111 -8.28 -3.89 25.06
N ASN A 112 -8.04 -4.79 26.02
CA ASN A 112 -7.39 -4.46 27.29
C ASN A 112 -5.85 -4.47 27.23
N ILE A 113 -5.25 -4.95 26.14
CA ILE A 113 -3.80 -5.02 25.96
C ILE A 113 -3.43 -4.15 24.77
N ASN A 114 -2.72 -3.04 25.03
CA ASN A 114 -2.15 -2.24 23.97
C ASN A 114 -0.83 -2.87 23.49
N TRP A 115 -0.96 -3.88 22.62
CA TRP A 115 0.17 -4.61 22.04
C TRP A 115 1.18 -3.71 21.30
N ARG A 116 0.79 -2.50 20.89
CA ARG A 116 1.67 -1.55 20.20
C ARG A 116 2.71 -0.93 21.11
N THR A 117 2.34 -0.69 22.36
CA THR A 117 3.21 -0.02 23.35
C THR A 117 3.73 -0.96 24.43
N CYS A 118 3.10 -2.12 24.60
CA CYS A 118 3.42 -3.08 25.66
C CYS A 118 4.44 -4.16 25.26
N THR A 119 5.10 -4.03 24.11
CA THR A 119 6.14 -4.98 23.67
C THR A 119 7.54 -4.48 23.96
N THR A 120 8.42 -5.39 24.36
CA THR A 120 9.87 -5.12 24.44
C THR A 120 10.51 -5.78 23.22
N ASP A 121 11.20 -5.00 22.37
CA ASP A 121 11.83 -5.49 21.13
C ASP A 121 10.89 -6.26 20.19
N GLY A 122 9.60 -5.87 20.16
CA GLY A 122 8.58 -6.52 19.35
C GLY A 122 8.23 -7.95 19.80
N VAL A 123 8.59 -8.38 21.01
CA VAL A 123 8.18 -9.68 21.54
C VAL A 123 6.81 -9.55 22.22
N LEU A 124 5.79 -10.23 21.68
CA LEU A 124 4.45 -10.28 22.28
C LEU A 124 4.37 -11.33 23.37
N VAL A 125 4.91 -12.51 23.09
CA VAL A 125 4.89 -13.68 23.97
C VAL A 125 6.23 -14.38 23.84
N GLN A 126 6.84 -14.74 24.97
CA GLN A 126 8.12 -15.44 25.00
C GLN A 126 7.97 -16.77 25.72
N ASP A 127 8.47 -17.85 25.10
CA ASP A 127 8.58 -19.19 25.67
C ASP A 127 7.29 -19.71 26.34
N PHE A 128 6.13 -19.44 25.71
CA PHE A 128 4.84 -19.88 26.22
C PHE A 128 4.67 -21.39 26.02
N ASP A 129 4.50 -22.13 27.12
CA ASP A 129 4.31 -23.58 27.11
C ASP A 129 2.91 -23.96 26.62
N TYR A 130 2.84 -24.76 25.56
CA TYR A 130 1.62 -25.29 24.98
C TYR A 130 1.83 -26.76 24.59
N GLY A 131 1.25 -27.66 25.40
CA GLY A 131 1.30 -29.09 25.11
C GLY A 131 2.71 -29.71 25.22
N GLY A 132 3.59 -29.12 26.04
CA GLY A 132 4.98 -29.56 26.20
C GLY A 132 5.95 -28.98 25.17
N GLU A 133 5.50 -28.07 24.32
CA GLU A 133 6.31 -27.26 23.40
C GLU A 133 6.32 -25.80 23.82
N THR A 134 7.31 -25.03 23.39
CA THR A 134 7.33 -23.58 23.65
C THR A 134 7.06 -22.77 22.39
N VAL A 135 6.30 -21.69 22.55
CA VAL A 135 5.95 -20.76 21.47
C VAL A 135 6.47 -19.36 21.81
N THR A 136 7.20 -18.77 20.88
CA THR A 136 7.60 -17.37 20.94
C THR A 136 6.94 -16.60 19.81
N ILE A 137 6.27 -15.50 20.13
CA ILE A 137 5.55 -14.64 19.17
C ILE A 137 6.25 -13.30 19.12
N ARG A 138 6.70 -12.92 17.93
CA ARG A 138 7.24 -11.59 17.63
C ARG A 138 6.32 -10.85 16.67
N ILE A 139 6.26 -9.55 16.84
CA ILE A 139 5.49 -8.63 16.02
C ILE A 139 6.41 -7.52 15.51
N THR A 140 6.29 -7.22 14.22
CA THR A 140 6.93 -6.08 13.58
C THR A 140 5.90 -5.36 12.73
N ASP A 141 6.17 -4.13 12.32
CA ASP A 141 5.39 -3.47 11.26
C ASP A 141 5.67 -4.15 9.89
N LEU A 142 5.15 -3.56 8.80
CA LEU A 142 5.37 -4.04 7.41
C LEU A 142 6.78 -3.77 6.87
N GLU A 143 7.54 -2.90 7.54
CA GLU A 143 8.90 -2.49 7.22
C GLU A 143 9.95 -3.29 8.02
N GLY A 144 9.52 -3.98 9.07
CA GLY A 144 10.36 -4.80 9.96
C GLY A 144 10.76 -4.09 11.26
N ASN A 145 10.25 -2.91 11.55
CA ASN A 145 10.52 -2.19 12.81
C ASN A 145 9.55 -2.65 13.92
N VAL A 146 9.84 -2.24 15.16
CA VAL A 146 8.92 -2.43 16.29
C VAL A 146 7.66 -1.60 16.03
N PRO A 147 6.45 -2.16 16.22
CA PRO A 147 5.21 -1.42 15.98
C PRO A 147 5.12 -0.15 16.83
N THR A 148 4.66 0.95 16.21
CA THR A 148 4.34 2.21 16.90
C THR A 148 2.87 2.26 17.29
N ALA A 149 2.46 3.27 18.07
CA ALA A 149 1.07 3.47 18.50
C ALA A 149 0.08 3.57 17.31
N ASP A 150 0.55 4.06 16.16
CA ASP A 150 -0.28 4.27 14.95
C ASP A 150 -0.23 3.08 13.97
N CYS A 151 0.45 1.99 14.35
CA CYS A 151 0.64 0.84 13.50
C CYS A 151 -0.67 0.05 13.30
N GLU A 152 -1.21 0.07 12.08
CA GLU A 152 -2.44 -0.66 11.74
C GLU A 152 -2.19 -2.08 11.21
N TYR A 153 -1.02 -2.29 10.61
CA TYR A 153 -0.65 -3.54 9.98
C TYR A 153 0.62 -4.08 10.62
N ALA A 154 0.52 -5.31 11.09
CA ALA A 154 1.63 -5.97 11.72
C ALA A 154 1.96 -7.29 11.01
N THR A 155 3.25 -7.58 10.92
CA THR A 155 3.77 -8.89 10.58
C THR A 155 4.00 -9.64 11.89
N VAL A 156 3.23 -10.69 12.12
CA VAL A 156 3.40 -11.59 13.26
C VAL A 156 4.22 -12.79 12.81
N LYS A 157 5.29 -13.07 13.55
CA LYS A 157 6.10 -14.29 13.43
C LYS A 157 5.94 -15.11 14.70
N ALA A 158 5.34 -16.28 14.58
CA ALA A 158 5.31 -17.27 15.65
C ALA A 158 6.39 -18.33 15.40
N SER A 159 7.19 -18.62 16.41
CA SER A 159 8.23 -19.66 16.40
C SER A 159 7.91 -20.71 17.44
N GLY A 160 7.59 -21.92 16.98
CA GLY A 160 7.35 -23.08 17.82
C GLY A 160 8.64 -23.90 17.98
N HIS A 161 8.93 -24.34 19.19
CA HIS A 161 10.12 -25.10 19.54
C HIS A 161 9.69 -26.45 20.10
N ALA A 162 10.16 -27.52 19.46
CA ALA A 162 10.00 -28.89 19.94
C ALA A 162 11.36 -29.56 20.12
N GLU A 163 11.80 -29.67 21.37
CA GLU A 163 13.16 -30.07 21.74
C GLU A 163 14.21 -29.20 21.02
N ASN A 164 14.96 -29.77 20.07
CA ASN A 164 15.98 -29.08 19.28
C ASN A 164 15.47 -28.58 17.91
N MET A 165 14.19 -28.76 17.61
CA MET A 165 13.57 -28.38 16.34
C MET A 165 12.83 -27.05 16.49
N VAL A 166 13.05 -26.12 15.55
CA VAL A 166 12.36 -24.83 15.52
C VAL A 166 11.65 -24.67 14.17
N GLN A 167 10.39 -24.26 14.21
CA GLN A 167 9.59 -23.93 13.03
C GLN A 167 8.97 -22.55 13.19
N GLY A 168 8.86 -21.82 12.07
CA GLY A 168 8.33 -20.46 12.05
C GLY A 168 7.12 -20.36 11.13
N THR A 169 6.05 -19.72 11.61
CA THR A 169 4.90 -19.31 10.81
C THR A 169 4.81 -17.79 10.81
N TYR A 170 4.40 -17.20 9.67
CA TYR A 170 4.20 -15.76 9.52
C TYR A 170 2.75 -15.46 9.14
N ALA A 171 2.21 -14.37 9.67
CA ALA A 171 0.92 -13.82 9.29
C ALA A 171 0.99 -12.30 9.19
N GLU A 172 0.31 -11.74 8.20
CA GLU A 172 0.03 -10.30 8.14
C GLU A 172 -1.35 -10.09 8.75
N MET A 173 -1.43 -9.25 9.78
CA MET A 173 -2.64 -8.97 10.53
C MET A 173 -2.98 -7.49 10.44
N TYR A 174 -4.25 -7.19 10.15
CA TYR A 174 -4.80 -5.85 10.24
C TYR A 174 -5.50 -5.68 11.58
N THR A 175 -5.11 -4.65 12.29
CA THR A 175 -5.73 -4.25 13.55
C THR A 175 -5.91 -2.74 13.50
N PRO A 176 -7.15 -2.21 13.44
CA PRO A 176 -7.37 -0.77 13.34
C PRO A 176 -6.66 -0.07 14.50
N ALA A 177 -5.96 1.03 14.21
CA ALA A 177 -5.33 1.86 15.23
C ALA A 177 -6.41 2.35 16.22
N GLU A 178 -7.59 2.68 15.67
CA GLU A 178 -8.64 3.41 16.35
C GLU A 178 -10.00 2.77 16.01
N GLU A 179 -10.65 2.16 17.00
CA GLU A 179 -11.94 1.47 16.80
C GLU A 179 -13.11 2.44 16.55
N ASN A 180 -12.95 3.69 16.98
CA ASN A 180 -13.98 4.72 16.91
C ASN A 180 -13.69 5.81 15.88
N ALA A 181 -12.76 5.54 14.96
CA ALA A 181 -12.38 6.45 13.91
C ALA A 181 -13.37 6.42 12.73
N VAL A 182 -13.54 7.58 12.12
CA VAL A 182 -14.33 7.79 10.90
C VAL A 182 -13.52 8.66 9.95
N ALA A 183 -13.15 8.11 8.80
CA ALA A 183 -12.48 8.87 7.74
C ALA A 183 -13.53 9.48 6.81
N VAL A 184 -13.69 10.81 6.85
CA VAL A 184 -14.68 11.52 6.00
C VAL A 184 -14.06 12.05 4.71
N ASP A 185 -12.75 11.91 4.54
CA ASP A 185 -11.96 12.59 3.52
C ASP A 185 -11.82 11.82 2.22
N PHE A 186 -12.48 10.67 2.04
CA PHE A 186 -12.37 9.83 0.83
C PHE A 186 -10.94 9.34 0.53
N SER A 187 -10.04 9.38 1.52
CA SER A 187 -8.65 8.94 1.37
C SER A 187 -8.50 7.47 0.97
N GLU A 188 -9.56 6.67 1.15
CA GLU A 188 -9.65 5.25 0.76
C GLU A 188 -9.75 5.02 -0.75
N PHE A 189 -10.02 6.08 -1.53
CA PHE A 189 -10.14 6.05 -2.98
C PHE A 189 -8.88 6.60 -3.63
N ALA A 190 -8.39 5.90 -4.65
CA ALA A 190 -7.34 6.40 -5.54
C ALA A 190 -7.81 7.62 -6.31
N VAL A 191 -8.99 7.50 -6.91
CA VAL A 191 -9.66 8.58 -7.62
C VAL A 191 -11.13 8.53 -7.28
N PHE A 192 -11.68 9.67 -6.90
CA PHE A 192 -13.12 9.86 -6.74
C PHE A 192 -13.58 11.07 -7.56
N ALA A 193 -14.63 10.90 -8.35
CA ALA A 193 -15.21 11.99 -9.14
C ALA A 193 -16.68 12.22 -8.81
N THR A 194 -17.13 13.46 -8.61
CA THR A 194 -18.55 13.69 -8.28
C THR A 194 -19.47 13.61 -9.49
N GLU A 195 -18.98 13.99 -10.68
CA GLU A 195 -19.79 14.06 -11.90
C GLU A 195 -19.31 13.11 -13.00
N GLY A 196 -18.01 12.80 -13.07
CA GLY A 196 -17.50 11.88 -14.07
C GLY A 196 -15.99 11.68 -14.06
N MET A 197 -15.56 10.55 -14.61
CA MET A 197 -14.15 10.14 -14.70
C MET A 197 -13.84 9.72 -16.13
N ASN A 198 -12.79 10.27 -16.71
CA ASN A 198 -12.33 9.92 -18.05
C ASN A 198 -10.85 9.52 -18.04
N LEU A 199 -10.55 8.31 -18.49
CA LEU A 199 -9.18 7.84 -18.69
C LEU A 199 -8.94 7.68 -20.19
N ASP A 200 -8.04 8.48 -20.76
CA ASP A 200 -7.67 8.37 -22.19
C ASP A 200 -6.17 8.11 -22.33
N SER A 201 -5.79 6.84 -22.45
CA SER A 201 -4.38 6.42 -22.36
C SER A 201 -3.71 6.82 -21.03
N GLY A 202 -4.51 7.02 -19.97
CA GLY A 202 -4.07 7.24 -18.60
C GLY A 202 -4.15 5.98 -17.74
N SER A 203 -3.42 5.93 -16.63
CA SER A 203 -3.40 4.75 -15.76
C SER A 203 -3.59 5.08 -14.28
N ILE A 204 -4.35 4.25 -13.57
CA ILE A 204 -4.45 4.29 -12.10
C ILE A 204 -3.85 3.00 -11.58
N VAL A 205 -2.79 3.12 -10.78
CA VAL A 205 -1.99 1.98 -10.33
C VAL A 205 -1.62 2.10 -8.86
N ARG A 206 -1.23 0.99 -8.25
CA ARG A 206 -0.67 0.99 -6.89
C ARG A 206 0.73 1.57 -6.88
N TRP A 207 1.03 2.38 -5.88
CA TRP A 207 2.39 2.86 -5.67
C TRP A 207 3.26 1.74 -5.08
N LYS A 208 4.29 1.31 -5.81
CA LYS A 208 5.15 0.19 -5.40
C LYS A 208 5.95 0.41 -4.12
N LYS A 209 6.22 1.67 -3.77
CA LYS A 209 6.95 2.03 -2.55
C LYS A 209 6.03 2.25 -1.35
N SER A 210 4.71 2.30 -1.55
CA SER A 210 3.77 2.31 -0.43
C SER A 210 4.08 1.15 0.53
N PRO A 211 4.14 1.39 1.86
CA PRO A 211 4.33 0.33 2.85
C PRO A 211 3.34 -0.82 2.69
N ARG A 212 2.13 -0.52 2.21
CA ARG A 212 1.03 -1.47 2.00
C ARG A 212 0.98 -2.10 0.61
N TYR A 213 1.93 -1.79 -0.29
CA TYR A 213 1.96 -2.37 -1.64
C TYR A 213 1.98 -3.91 -1.63
N LYS A 214 2.72 -4.52 -0.68
CA LYS A 214 2.85 -5.98 -0.55
C LYS A 214 1.52 -6.67 -0.26
N LEU A 215 0.56 -5.95 0.34
CA LEU A 215 -0.77 -6.46 0.63
C LEU A 215 -1.60 -6.66 -0.64
N ARG A 216 -1.19 -6.11 -1.80
CA ARG A 216 -1.93 -6.26 -3.07
C ARG A 216 -3.43 -6.03 -2.90
N GLU A 217 -3.78 -5.05 -2.08
CA GLU A 217 -5.17 -4.66 -1.92
C GLU A 217 -5.68 -4.14 -3.26
N PRO A 218 -6.97 -4.36 -3.56
CA PRO A 218 -7.55 -3.74 -4.74
C PRO A 218 -7.48 -2.22 -4.61
N LEU A 219 -7.28 -1.55 -5.74
CA LEU A 219 -7.49 -0.12 -5.85
C LEU A 219 -8.98 0.16 -5.74
N ARG A 220 -9.35 1.26 -5.11
CA ARG A 220 -10.74 1.70 -5.07
C ARG A 220 -10.84 2.99 -5.85
N ILE A 221 -11.75 3.03 -6.79
CA ILE A 221 -12.15 4.26 -7.48
C ILE A 221 -13.63 4.48 -7.25
N GLY A 222 -14.07 5.73 -7.23
CA GLY A 222 -15.46 6.08 -6.92
C GLY A 222 -16.04 7.11 -7.86
N THR A 223 -17.35 7.07 -8.09
CA THR A 223 -18.07 8.17 -8.74
C THR A 223 -19.48 8.36 -8.19
N ASN A 224 -19.92 9.62 -8.15
CA ASN A 224 -21.33 10.00 -7.92
C ASN A 224 -22.12 10.19 -9.22
N ALA A 225 -21.51 9.97 -10.39
CA ALA A 225 -22.23 10.00 -11.64
C ALA A 225 -23.32 8.92 -11.67
N THR A 226 -24.48 9.22 -12.24
CA THR A 226 -25.56 8.24 -12.47
C THR A 226 -25.73 7.89 -13.95
N ALA A 227 -25.18 8.71 -14.84
CA ALA A 227 -25.29 8.55 -16.28
C ALA A 227 -24.42 7.39 -16.82
N SER A 228 -24.80 6.88 -18.00
CA SER A 228 -24.15 5.78 -18.74
C SER A 228 -22.73 6.07 -19.24
N ALA A 229 -22.20 7.27 -18.99
CA ALA A 229 -20.84 7.67 -19.35
C ALA A 229 -20.14 8.34 -18.15
N GLY A 230 -20.56 7.97 -16.93
CA GLY A 230 -19.98 8.49 -15.69
C GLY A 230 -18.53 8.05 -15.49
N VAL A 231 -18.14 6.90 -16.04
CA VAL A 231 -16.74 6.45 -16.09
C VAL A 231 -16.45 5.95 -17.50
N THR A 232 -15.53 6.62 -18.19
CA THR A 232 -15.10 6.24 -19.54
C THR A 232 -13.62 5.92 -19.56
N THR A 233 -13.27 4.86 -20.30
CA THR A 233 -11.89 4.43 -20.53
C THR A 233 -11.65 4.32 -22.03
N PHE A 234 -10.65 5.02 -22.55
CA PHE A 234 -10.25 5.05 -23.95
C PHE A 234 -8.75 4.75 -24.10
N GLY A 235 -8.35 4.44 -25.33
CA GLY A 235 -6.95 4.20 -25.70
C GLY A 235 -6.31 3.08 -24.90
N ASP A 236 -5.02 3.22 -24.58
CA ASP A 236 -4.24 2.25 -23.81
C ASP A 236 -4.38 2.47 -22.28
N SER A 237 -5.56 2.90 -21.83
CA SER A 237 -5.79 3.14 -20.40
C SER A 237 -5.72 1.86 -19.58
N CYS A 238 -5.22 1.96 -18.35
CA CYS A 238 -4.97 0.79 -17.49
C CYS A 238 -5.48 1.01 -16.06
N LEU A 239 -6.32 0.07 -15.61
CA LEU A 239 -6.83 -0.02 -14.25
C LEU A 239 -6.41 -1.38 -13.69
N VAL A 240 -5.45 -1.42 -12.76
CA VAL A 240 -4.91 -2.69 -12.24
C VAL A 240 -5.60 -3.04 -10.92
N ASP A 241 -6.24 -4.21 -10.84
CA ASP A 241 -6.92 -4.73 -9.64
C ASP A 241 -7.86 -3.70 -8.99
N THR A 242 -8.72 -3.08 -9.80
CA THR A 242 -9.56 -1.97 -9.35
C THR A 242 -10.98 -2.43 -9.05
N ILE A 243 -11.54 -1.91 -7.95
CA ILE A 243 -12.95 -1.96 -7.61
C ILE A 243 -13.55 -0.57 -7.83
N LEU A 244 -14.55 -0.49 -8.70
CA LEU A 244 -15.33 0.74 -8.89
C LEU A 244 -16.51 0.75 -7.93
N TYR A 245 -16.61 1.82 -7.13
CA TYR A 245 -17.75 2.15 -6.29
C TYR A 245 -18.62 3.19 -7.01
N VAL A 246 -19.89 2.87 -7.18
CA VAL A 246 -20.89 3.76 -7.77
C VAL A 246 -22.06 3.92 -6.82
N ARG A 247 -22.83 4.99 -7.00
CA ARG A 247 -24.14 5.14 -6.34
C ARG A 247 -25.07 3.99 -6.71
N GLY A 248 -25.97 3.63 -5.80
CA GLY A 248 -26.94 2.55 -6.04
C GLY A 248 -27.95 2.82 -7.16
N ASP A 249 -28.21 4.09 -7.48
CA ASP A 249 -29.05 4.54 -8.59
C ASP A 249 -28.28 4.75 -9.91
N ALA A 250 -26.99 4.42 -9.95
CA ALA A 250 -26.18 4.54 -11.15
C ALA A 250 -26.68 3.60 -12.26
N SER A 251 -26.63 4.08 -13.51
CA SER A 251 -26.94 3.28 -14.67
C SER A 251 -26.08 2.00 -14.69
N GLU A 252 -26.68 0.88 -15.10
CA GLU A 252 -25.91 -0.37 -15.31
C GLU A 252 -24.80 -0.21 -16.35
N SER A 253 -24.97 0.77 -17.23
CA SER A 253 -24.02 1.14 -18.27
C SER A 253 -23.04 2.24 -17.86
N ILE A 254 -22.98 2.65 -16.58
CA ILE A 254 -22.01 3.66 -16.10
C ILE A 254 -20.56 3.31 -16.45
N LEU A 255 -20.33 2.00 -16.61
CA LEU A 255 -19.16 1.41 -17.22
C LEU A 255 -19.49 1.03 -18.66
N SER A 256 -19.61 2.03 -19.53
CA SER A 256 -19.62 1.80 -20.96
C SER A 256 -18.17 1.55 -21.40
N ASP A 257 -17.94 0.50 -22.18
CA ASP A 257 -16.68 0.19 -22.88
C ASP A 257 -15.53 -0.50 -22.09
N THR A 258 -15.76 -0.92 -20.84
CA THR A 258 -14.70 -1.47 -19.95
C THR A 258 -14.47 -2.98 -20.02
N SER A 259 -15.01 -3.67 -21.03
CA SER A 259 -14.84 -5.13 -21.16
C SER A 259 -13.39 -5.61 -21.25
N GLN A 260 -12.42 -4.70 -21.40
CA GLN A 260 -10.98 -4.99 -21.45
C GLN A 260 -10.20 -4.72 -20.16
N ALA A 261 -10.75 -4.01 -19.17
CA ALA A 261 -9.93 -3.44 -18.08
C ALA A 261 -9.83 -4.29 -16.79
N GLY A 262 -10.47 -5.46 -16.70
CA GLY A 262 -10.39 -6.31 -15.49
C GLY A 262 -10.91 -5.65 -14.20
N VAL A 263 -11.79 -4.65 -14.33
CA VAL A 263 -12.37 -3.89 -13.21
C VAL A 263 -13.55 -4.65 -12.62
N ALA A 264 -13.53 -4.87 -11.31
CA ALA A 264 -14.68 -5.37 -10.59
C ALA A 264 -15.62 -4.20 -10.24
N VAL A 265 -16.90 -4.33 -10.57
CA VAL A 265 -17.90 -3.30 -10.26
C VAL A 265 -18.59 -3.66 -8.97
N GLN A 266 -18.51 -2.79 -7.96
CA GLN A 266 -19.23 -2.95 -6.71
C GLN A 266 -20.23 -1.80 -6.57
N ARG A 267 -21.52 -2.12 -6.62
CA ARG A 267 -22.54 -1.14 -6.26
C ARG A 267 -22.51 -0.95 -4.76
N ASN A 268 -22.40 0.30 -4.33
CA ASN A 268 -22.58 0.63 -2.94
C ASN A 268 -24.09 0.81 -2.72
N ASP A 269 -24.82 -0.30 -2.58
CA ASP A 269 -26.28 -0.31 -2.35
C ASP A 269 -26.69 0.44 -1.06
N VAL A 270 -25.69 0.77 -0.24
CA VAL A 270 -25.80 1.39 1.07
C VAL A 270 -26.23 2.87 1.02
N THR A 271 -26.12 3.53 -0.14
CA THR A 271 -26.45 4.97 -0.28
C THR A 271 -27.65 5.23 -1.20
N ASN A 272 -28.58 4.28 -1.33
CA ASN A 272 -29.72 4.34 -2.26
C ASN A 272 -30.63 5.59 -2.20
N ASP A 273 -30.41 6.54 -1.28
CA ASP A 273 -31.21 7.77 -1.18
C ASP A 273 -30.45 9.02 -0.72
N GLN A 274 -29.12 8.96 -0.53
CA GLN A 274 -28.33 10.12 -0.08
C GLN A 274 -27.06 10.28 -0.90
N ASP A 275 -26.89 11.46 -1.49
CA ASP A 275 -25.65 11.90 -2.10
C ASP A 275 -24.50 11.62 -1.12
N LEU A 276 -23.40 11.02 -1.60
CA LEU A 276 -22.17 10.98 -0.81
C LEU A 276 -21.87 12.41 -0.35
N PRO A 277 -21.47 12.61 0.92
CA PRO A 277 -21.41 13.93 1.52
C PRO A 277 -20.64 14.87 0.62
N THR A 278 -21.23 16.04 0.36
CA THR A 278 -20.51 17.10 -0.33
C THR A 278 -19.36 17.51 0.56
N PHE A 279 -18.16 17.15 0.13
CA PHE A 279 -16.94 17.54 0.80
C PHE A 279 -16.91 19.05 1.01
N LYS A 280 -16.60 19.44 2.24
CA LYS A 280 -16.37 20.84 2.56
C LYS A 280 -14.92 21.03 2.93
N SER A 281 -14.22 21.79 2.10
CA SER A 281 -12.86 22.24 2.39
C SER A 281 -12.78 22.88 3.78
N PRO A 282 -11.70 22.67 4.56
CA PRO A 282 -11.55 23.33 5.85
C PRO A 282 -11.57 24.85 5.64
N SER A 283 -12.26 25.59 6.51
CA SER A 283 -12.11 27.04 6.55
C SER A 283 -10.86 27.39 7.35
N VAL A 284 -9.96 28.18 6.77
CA VAL A 284 -8.85 28.78 7.51
C VAL A 284 -9.28 30.18 7.92
N ASP A 285 -9.33 30.44 9.23
CA ASP A 285 -9.56 31.79 9.72
C ASP A 285 -8.27 32.61 9.57
N CYS A 286 -8.19 33.36 8.49
CA CYS A 286 -7.08 34.26 8.24
C CYS A 286 -7.27 35.62 8.93
N SER A 287 -8.40 35.90 9.61
CA SER A 287 -8.74 37.25 10.09
C SER A 287 -7.69 37.86 11.02
N SER A 288 -7.04 37.02 11.84
CA SER A 288 -5.98 37.36 12.79
C SER A 288 -4.61 37.63 12.16
N LEU A 289 -4.40 37.30 10.88
CA LEU A 289 -3.12 37.54 10.20
C LEU A 289 -2.83 39.04 10.10
N GLU A 290 -1.56 39.41 10.26
CA GLU A 290 -1.08 40.78 10.08
C GLU A 290 -1.65 41.41 8.81
N LYS A 291 -2.04 42.69 8.88
CA LYS A 291 -2.60 43.41 7.75
C LYS A 291 -1.70 43.22 6.53
N ALA A 292 -2.32 42.88 5.40
CA ALA A 292 -1.61 42.54 4.18
C ALA A 292 -0.52 43.56 3.85
N ILE A 293 0.67 43.05 3.54
CA ILE A 293 1.71 43.85 2.90
C ILE A 293 1.13 44.29 1.56
N SER A 294 0.89 45.59 1.40
CA SER A 294 0.12 46.16 0.27
C SER A 294 0.83 46.04 -1.08
N TRP A 295 2.01 45.44 -1.15
CA TRP A 295 2.84 45.36 -2.35
C TRP A 295 2.97 43.91 -2.83
N ASN A 296 3.01 43.75 -4.15
CA ASN A 296 3.33 42.47 -4.77
C ASN A 296 4.75 42.07 -4.39
N THR A 297 4.89 40.87 -3.84
CA THR A 297 6.20 40.37 -3.40
C THR A 297 6.82 39.60 -4.56
N ASN A 298 7.94 40.09 -5.09
CA ASN A 298 8.71 39.42 -6.14
C ASN A 298 10.06 38.98 -5.56
N ILE A 299 10.28 37.66 -5.54
CA ILE A 299 11.48 37.02 -4.99
C ILE A 299 12.18 36.32 -6.16
N SER A 300 13.34 36.83 -6.57
CA SER A 300 14.04 36.35 -7.79
C SER A 300 15.41 35.71 -7.52
N PHE A 301 15.93 35.82 -6.29
CA PHE A 301 17.16 35.17 -5.87
C PHE A 301 17.24 35.01 -4.35
N GLY A 302 18.11 34.11 -3.91
CA GLY A 302 18.45 33.88 -2.51
C GLY A 302 17.41 33.07 -1.73
N THR A 303 17.70 32.81 -0.47
CA THR A 303 16.77 32.16 0.45
C THR A 303 16.08 33.21 1.31
N TRP A 304 14.76 33.18 1.30
CA TRP A 304 13.88 34.05 2.08
C TRP A 304 13.22 33.23 3.17
N TYR A 305 13.12 33.80 4.37
CA TYR A 305 12.49 33.15 5.51
C TYR A 305 11.20 33.87 5.86
N LEU A 306 10.11 33.10 5.96
CA LEU A 306 8.86 33.55 6.54
C LEU A 306 8.98 33.40 8.05
N THR A 307 9.12 34.50 8.78
CA THR A 307 9.34 34.49 10.24
C THR A 307 8.06 34.63 11.07
N ALA A 308 6.92 34.86 10.43
CA ALA A 308 5.62 34.97 11.08
C ALA A 308 4.51 34.72 10.06
N SER A 309 3.32 34.39 10.54
CA SER A 309 2.14 34.25 9.69
C SER A 309 1.78 35.58 9.03
N LYS A 310 1.68 35.62 7.71
CA LYS A 310 1.60 36.87 6.93
C LYS A 310 0.57 36.82 5.81
N ARG A 311 0.12 38.01 5.42
CA ARG A 311 -0.71 38.27 4.26
C ARG A 311 0.07 39.00 3.18
N PHE A 312 0.00 38.47 1.96
CA PHE A 312 0.61 39.03 0.76
C PHE A 312 -0.49 39.39 -0.24
N ASN A 313 -0.33 40.48 -0.99
CA ASN A 313 -1.29 40.81 -2.05
C ASN A 313 -1.20 39.80 -3.21
N SER A 314 -0.01 39.67 -3.79
CA SER A 314 0.36 38.66 -4.78
C SER A 314 1.80 38.25 -4.51
N MET A 315 2.17 37.03 -4.90
CA MET A 315 3.53 36.53 -4.72
C MET A 315 4.05 35.90 -6.00
N ILE A 316 5.22 36.34 -6.44
CA ILE A 316 5.92 35.80 -7.59
C ILE A 316 7.31 35.35 -7.12
N ILE A 317 7.61 34.07 -7.27
CA ILE A 317 8.91 33.47 -6.93
C ILE A 317 9.54 32.96 -8.21
N THR A 318 10.70 33.50 -8.58
CA THR A 318 11.37 33.22 -9.85
C THR A 318 12.84 32.85 -9.66
N GLY A 319 13.46 32.31 -10.71
CA GLY A 319 14.90 32.07 -10.73
C GLY A 319 15.28 30.99 -9.72
N THR A 320 16.37 31.18 -8.99
CA THR A 320 16.84 30.21 -7.98
C THR A 320 16.37 30.56 -6.57
N ALA A 321 15.34 31.40 -6.45
CA ALA A 321 14.88 31.86 -5.15
C ALA A 321 14.16 30.74 -4.39
N VAL A 322 14.38 30.68 -3.08
CA VAL A 322 13.78 29.70 -2.19
C VAL A 322 13.09 30.42 -1.04
N LEU A 323 11.78 30.26 -0.88
CA LEU A 323 11.06 30.69 0.32
C LEU A 323 10.97 29.52 1.31
N LYS A 324 11.30 29.75 2.58
CA LYS A 324 11.22 28.77 3.66
C LYS A 324 10.43 29.29 4.86
N PRO A 325 9.62 28.47 5.55
CA PRO A 325 9.16 28.82 6.88
C PRO A 325 10.36 28.86 7.85
N PHE A 326 10.39 29.82 8.77
CA PHE A 326 11.42 29.88 9.82
C PHE A 326 11.03 29.06 11.05
N GLU A 327 9.72 28.94 11.30
CA GLU A 327 9.12 28.26 12.46
C GLU A 327 8.02 27.32 11.99
N ALA A 328 7.60 26.41 12.87
CA ALA A 328 6.44 25.56 12.65
C ALA A 328 5.12 26.34 12.75
N ASP A 329 4.06 25.76 12.18
CA ASP A 329 2.68 26.25 12.26
C ASP A 329 2.44 27.63 11.63
N LEU A 330 3.27 28.00 10.65
CA LEU A 330 3.11 29.27 9.95
C LEU A 330 1.95 29.24 8.97
N THR A 331 1.20 30.35 8.90
CA THR A 331 0.15 30.57 7.90
C THR A 331 0.51 31.70 6.97
N ALA A 332 0.59 31.43 5.67
CA ALA A 332 0.74 32.45 4.65
C ALA A 332 -0.56 32.55 3.82
N GLN A 333 -1.13 33.76 3.74
CA GLN A 333 -2.27 34.04 2.85
C GLN A 333 -1.82 34.94 1.69
N ILE A 334 -2.09 34.53 0.46
CA ILE A 334 -1.91 35.31 -0.76
C ILE A 334 -3.31 35.70 -1.24
N LEU A 335 -3.60 37.01 -1.31
CA LEU A 335 -4.94 37.54 -1.62
C LEU A 335 -5.33 37.40 -3.10
N HIS A 336 -4.33 37.29 -3.97
CA HIS A 336 -4.50 37.05 -5.40
C HIS A 336 -3.64 35.83 -5.79
N ASP A 337 -2.84 35.96 -6.84
CA ASP A 337 -2.14 34.83 -7.44
C ASP A 337 -0.80 34.56 -6.76
N LEU A 338 -0.48 33.27 -6.67
CA LEU A 338 0.83 32.74 -6.32
C LEU A 338 1.45 32.12 -7.59
N THR A 339 2.55 32.70 -8.06
CA THR A 339 3.27 32.23 -9.24
C THR A 339 4.68 31.80 -8.84
N LEU A 340 5.00 30.53 -9.07
CA LEU A 340 6.35 29.99 -9.02
C LEU A 340 6.78 29.71 -10.46
N ASP A 341 7.95 30.20 -10.84
CA ASP A 341 8.34 30.14 -12.25
C ASP A 341 9.87 30.14 -12.41
N ALA A 342 10.35 29.67 -13.56
CA ALA A 342 11.76 29.64 -13.93
C ALA A 342 12.70 29.10 -12.82
N GLY A 343 12.30 27.97 -12.20
CA GLY A 343 13.05 27.31 -11.14
C GLY A 343 12.78 27.79 -9.71
N GLY A 344 11.89 28.77 -9.50
CA GLY A 344 11.58 29.31 -8.18
C GLY A 344 11.00 28.23 -7.25
N ARG A 345 11.30 28.32 -5.94
CA ARG A 345 10.92 27.26 -4.99
C ARG A 345 10.31 27.80 -3.70
N ILE A 346 9.38 27.04 -3.15
CA ILE A 346 9.00 27.10 -1.74
C ILE A 346 9.43 25.77 -1.12
N LEU A 347 10.33 25.80 -0.14
CA LEU A 347 10.72 24.61 0.61
C LEU A 347 10.06 24.65 1.99
N ILE A 348 9.20 23.67 2.24
CA ILE A 348 8.47 23.47 3.48
C ILE A 348 9.23 22.41 4.29
N ASP A 349 9.92 22.87 5.33
CA ASP A 349 10.66 22.01 6.28
C ASP A 349 10.03 21.95 7.68
N HIS A 350 8.90 22.64 7.86
CA HIS A 350 8.06 22.62 9.04
C HIS A 350 6.58 22.69 8.62
N ASP A 351 5.66 22.41 9.54
CA ASP A 351 4.23 22.46 9.28
C ASP A 351 3.79 23.86 8.81
N MET A 352 3.04 23.92 7.70
CA MET A 352 2.62 25.17 7.09
C MET A 352 1.21 25.09 6.52
N ILE A 353 0.47 26.18 6.69
CA ILE A 353 -0.80 26.44 6.00
C ILE A 353 -0.56 27.52 4.96
N LEU A 354 -0.81 27.20 3.68
CA LEU A 354 -0.69 28.13 2.57
C LEU A 354 -2.08 28.36 1.98
N VAL A 355 -2.55 29.61 1.97
CA VAL A 355 -3.86 29.99 1.43
C VAL A 355 -3.65 30.90 0.23
N VAL A 356 -4.17 30.51 -0.94
CA VAL A 356 -4.11 31.27 -2.20
C VAL A 356 -5.54 31.62 -2.60
N ASP A 357 -5.88 32.90 -2.53
CA ASP A 357 -7.22 33.40 -2.84
C ASP A 357 -7.46 33.60 -4.35
N GLY A 358 -6.40 33.72 -5.15
CA GLY A 358 -6.42 33.69 -6.61
C GLY A 358 -5.93 32.35 -7.16
N ASP A 359 -5.21 32.42 -8.28
CA ASP A 359 -4.69 31.26 -9.00
C ASP A 359 -3.30 30.84 -8.48
N LEU A 360 -3.04 29.53 -8.51
CA LEU A 360 -1.73 28.95 -8.24
C LEU A 360 -1.11 28.47 -9.55
N SER A 361 0.06 29.00 -9.91
CA SER A 361 0.81 28.58 -11.09
C SER A 361 2.23 28.16 -10.69
N ILE A 362 2.62 26.93 -11.03
CA ILE A 362 3.95 26.37 -10.80
C ILE A 362 4.47 25.90 -12.17
N THR A 363 5.37 26.67 -12.77
CA THR A 363 5.84 26.47 -14.16
C THR A 363 7.35 26.44 -14.29
N ARG A 364 7.84 25.88 -15.41
CA ARG A 364 9.25 25.92 -15.84
C ARG A 364 10.24 25.42 -14.78
N GLY A 365 10.04 24.17 -14.34
CA GLY A 365 10.91 23.50 -13.37
C GLY A 365 10.89 24.10 -11.96
N SER A 366 9.82 24.80 -11.60
CA SER A 366 9.62 25.35 -10.26
C SER A 366 8.94 24.34 -9.33
N ALA A 367 8.98 24.59 -8.02
CA ALA A 367 8.39 23.64 -7.08
C ALA A 367 7.94 24.21 -5.73
N ILE A 368 6.92 23.56 -5.17
CA ILE A 368 6.66 23.58 -3.73
C ILE A 368 7.12 22.22 -3.20
N GLU A 369 8.21 22.21 -2.45
CA GLU A 369 8.87 21.00 -1.93
C GLU A 369 8.51 20.83 -0.45
N VAL A 370 8.17 19.60 -0.03
CA VAL A 370 7.85 19.29 1.37
C VAL A 370 8.80 18.21 1.85
N THR A 371 9.62 18.53 2.85
CA THR A 371 10.59 17.58 3.41
C THR A 371 9.91 16.52 4.26
N ASN A 372 10.56 15.38 4.46
CA ASN A 372 10.04 14.28 5.27
C ASN A 372 9.70 14.75 6.70
N GLY A 373 8.49 14.47 7.16
CA GLY A 373 7.99 14.86 8.48
C GLY A 373 7.38 16.26 8.58
N ALA A 374 7.45 17.09 7.53
CA ALA A 374 6.76 18.37 7.48
C ALA A 374 5.39 18.23 6.81
N HIS A 375 4.40 19.00 7.26
CA HIS A 375 3.04 18.95 6.70
C HIS A 375 2.68 20.25 5.97
N LEU A 376 2.10 20.12 4.77
CA LEU A 376 1.55 21.24 4.01
C LEU A 376 0.04 21.11 3.87
N LYS A 377 -0.70 22.13 4.34
CA LYS A 377 -2.11 22.34 4.01
C LYS A 377 -2.23 23.51 3.06
N LEU A 378 -2.48 23.23 1.80
CA LEU A 378 -2.62 24.23 0.74
C LEU A 378 -4.10 24.44 0.41
N HIS A 379 -4.61 25.65 0.54
CA HIS A 379 -5.96 26.04 0.15
C HIS A 379 -5.91 26.94 -1.08
N VAL A 380 -6.55 26.56 -2.19
CA VAL A 380 -6.58 27.37 -3.42
C VAL A 380 -8.02 27.70 -3.80
N LYS A 381 -8.34 28.98 -3.91
CA LYS A 381 -9.64 29.48 -4.41
C LYS A 381 -9.68 29.58 -5.93
N GLY A 382 -8.57 29.74 -6.63
CA GLY A 382 -8.56 29.83 -8.08
C GLY A 382 -8.33 28.50 -8.80
N ASN A 383 -7.74 28.61 -9.98
CA ASN A 383 -7.19 27.52 -10.76
C ASN A 383 -5.85 27.07 -10.18
N VAL A 384 -5.47 25.82 -10.48
CA VAL A 384 -4.14 25.29 -10.17
C VAL A 384 -3.52 24.84 -11.48
N LEU A 385 -2.32 25.31 -11.78
CA LEU A 385 -1.52 24.88 -12.92
C LEU A 385 -0.16 24.39 -12.41
N VAL A 386 0.17 23.13 -12.70
CA VAL A 386 1.51 22.57 -12.51
C VAL A 386 1.99 22.09 -13.88
N ASP A 387 2.99 22.76 -14.45
CA ASP A 387 3.38 22.59 -15.86
C ASP A 387 4.90 22.70 -16.08
N ASP A 388 5.37 22.18 -17.21
CA ASP A 388 6.76 22.27 -17.70
C ASP A 388 7.77 21.73 -16.68
N ALA A 389 7.66 20.43 -16.40
CA ALA A 389 8.49 19.66 -15.47
C ALA A 389 8.54 20.24 -14.05
N SER A 390 7.42 20.75 -13.56
CA SER A 390 7.29 21.34 -12.22
C SER A 390 6.76 20.35 -11.18
N ALA A 391 6.92 20.70 -9.90
CA ALA A 391 6.56 19.81 -8.80
C ALA A 391 5.73 20.47 -7.70
N LEU A 392 4.78 19.73 -7.13
CA LEU A 392 4.02 20.12 -5.94
C LEU A 392 4.05 19.01 -4.89
N GLY A 393 4.50 19.34 -3.68
CA GLY A 393 4.70 18.38 -2.60
C GLY A 393 5.94 17.51 -2.76
N ILE A 394 6.79 17.76 -3.76
CA ILE A 394 7.97 16.93 -4.02
C ILE A 394 9.10 17.72 -4.67
N ASP A 395 10.34 17.25 -4.50
CA ASP A 395 11.52 17.78 -5.18
C ASP A 395 11.44 17.52 -6.70
N VAL A 396 11.75 18.56 -7.49
CA VAL A 396 11.88 18.49 -8.96
C VAL A 396 12.86 17.39 -9.38
N ALA A 397 13.94 17.18 -8.63
CA ALA A 397 14.92 16.14 -8.93
C ALA A 397 14.31 14.71 -8.85
N ALA A 398 13.30 14.52 -8.00
CA ALA A 398 12.61 13.25 -7.85
C ALA A 398 11.52 13.02 -8.92
N LEU A 399 11.11 14.04 -9.69
CA LEU A 399 10.15 13.89 -10.81
C LEU A 399 10.64 12.88 -11.85
N ALA A 400 11.95 12.87 -12.13
CA ALA A 400 12.56 11.95 -13.07
C ALA A 400 12.31 10.47 -12.69
N GLU A 401 12.12 10.19 -11.39
CA GLU A 401 11.80 8.86 -10.89
C GLU A 401 10.31 8.52 -11.05
N MET A 402 9.42 9.50 -10.84
CA MET A 402 7.97 9.33 -11.00
C MET A 402 7.55 8.96 -12.40
N ASN A 403 8.23 9.49 -13.41
CA ASN A 403 7.88 9.24 -14.81
C ASN A 403 8.16 7.80 -15.26
N SER A 404 8.62 6.91 -14.37
CA SER A 404 8.69 5.47 -14.62
C SER A 404 7.37 4.77 -14.27
N PRO A 405 6.56 4.31 -15.25
CA PRO A 405 5.31 3.59 -15.00
C PRO A 405 5.44 2.40 -14.07
N ALA A 406 6.62 1.78 -14.07
CA ALA A 406 6.88 0.56 -13.33
C ALA A 406 7.39 0.79 -11.91
N GLN A 407 7.86 1.97 -11.52
CA GLN A 407 8.53 2.13 -10.22
C GLN A 407 7.92 3.25 -9.36
N GLY A 408 7.36 4.30 -9.97
CA GLY A 408 7.08 5.53 -9.23
C GLY A 408 8.35 6.09 -8.58
N LEU A 409 8.20 6.95 -7.58
CA LEU A 409 9.33 7.46 -6.77
C LEU A 409 10.16 6.33 -6.18
N GLN A 410 11.49 6.49 -6.10
CA GLN A 410 12.37 5.52 -5.45
C GLN A 410 12.31 5.61 -3.94
N SER A 411 12.17 6.82 -3.42
CA SER A 411 11.93 7.09 -2.00
C SER A 411 10.43 7.11 -1.72
N TYR A 412 10.04 6.45 -0.63
CA TYR A 412 8.70 6.61 -0.09
C TYR A 412 8.60 7.95 0.63
N LEU A 413 7.54 8.71 0.34
CA LEU A 413 7.20 9.97 0.99
C LEU A 413 5.69 9.95 1.18
N ASP A 414 5.21 10.11 2.41
CA ASP A 414 3.78 9.95 2.72
C ASP A 414 2.95 11.06 2.03
N PRO A 415 2.00 10.73 1.14
CA PRO A 415 1.10 11.72 0.55
C PRO A 415 0.22 12.43 1.57
N ALA A 416 -0.02 11.84 2.74
CA ALA A 416 -0.85 12.46 3.79
C ALA A 416 -0.23 13.74 4.36
N GLU A 417 1.09 13.92 4.21
CA GLU A 417 1.81 15.14 4.58
C GLU A 417 1.38 16.35 3.74
N VAL A 418 0.89 16.14 2.52
CA VAL A 418 0.54 17.23 1.59
C VAL A 418 -0.94 17.15 1.25
N LYS A 419 -1.73 18.09 1.79
CA LYS A 419 -3.18 18.17 1.54
C LYS A 419 -3.50 19.45 0.78
N ILE A 420 -4.10 19.30 -0.40
CA ILE A 420 -4.40 20.40 -1.30
C ILE A 420 -5.92 20.50 -1.43
N TYR A 421 -6.48 21.62 -0.95
CA TYR A 421 -7.90 21.85 -0.84
C TYR A 421 -8.36 22.94 -1.80
N LYS A 422 -9.44 22.67 -2.52
CA LYS A 422 -10.22 23.73 -3.17
C LYS A 422 -10.95 24.52 -2.11
N ALA A 423 -10.68 25.81 -1.97
CA ALA A 423 -11.34 26.62 -0.97
C ALA A 423 -12.86 26.76 -1.21
N ARG A 424 -13.63 26.87 -0.11
CA ARG A 424 -15.10 26.97 -0.15
C ARG A 424 -15.57 28.17 -0.99
N SER A 425 -16.78 28.07 -1.55
CA SER A 425 -17.50 29.18 -2.20
C SER A 425 -16.78 29.84 -3.38
N SER A 426 -15.81 29.15 -3.97
CA SER A 426 -15.18 29.56 -5.21
C SER A 426 -16.08 29.24 -6.41
N PRO A 427 -15.98 29.99 -7.52
CA PRO A 427 -16.49 29.52 -8.81
C PRO A 427 -15.87 28.17 -9.20
N ALA A 428 -16.50 27.49 -10.16
CA ALA A 428 -15.89 26.35 -10.83
C ALA A 428 -14.48 26.72 -11.31
N SER A 429 -13.53 25.81 -11.14
CA SER A 429 -12.14 26.00 -11.53
C SER A 429 -11.57 24.75 -12.15
N THR A 430 -10.45 24.90 -12.85
CA THR A 430 -9.72 23.77 -13.41
C THR A 430 -8.37 23.65 -12.71
N TRP A 431 -8.04 22.43 -12.31
CA TRP A 431 -6.75 22.06 -11.76
C TRP A 431 -6.04 21.18 -12.78
N THR A 432 -5.00 21.70 -13.41
CA THR A 432 -4.28 21.06 -14.51
C THR A 432 -2.87 20.73 -14.08
N ILE A 433 -2.48 19.47 -14.25
CA ILE A 433 -1.15 18.94 -14.00
C ILE A 433 -0.67 18.37 -15.33
N THR A 434 0.28 19.04 -15.97
CA THR A 434 0.68 18.75 -17.36
C THR A 434 2.17 18.96 -17.58
N GLY A 435 2.66 18.75 -18.80
CA GLY A 435 4.06 19.00 -19.16
C GLY A 435 5.06 18.13 -18.39
N SER A 436 4.74 16.84 -18.18
CA SER A 436 5.58 15.89 -17.41
C SER A 436 5.86 16.36 -15.98
N SER A 437 4.87 17.02 -15.37
CA SER A 437 4.92 17.50 -13.99
C SER A 437 4.47 16.44 -12.98
N GLY A 438 4.75 16.68 -11.71
CA GLY A 438 4.40 15.74 -10.65
C GLY A 438 3.78 16.38 -9.41
N VAL A 439 2.80 15.69 -8.83
CA VAL A 439 2.21 16.08 -7.55
C VAL A 439 2.31 14.91 -6.57
N ARG A 440 2.84 15.16 -5.38
CA ARG A 440 2.71 14.27 -4.21
C ARG A 440 1.70 14.88 -3.26
N GLY A 441 0.62 14.16 -2.97
CA GLY A 441 -0.35 14.60 -1.99
C GLY A 441 -1.77 14.13 -2.24
N MET A 442 -2.66 14.63 -1.40
CA MET A 442 -4.10 14.41 -1.46
C MET A 442 -4.78 15.63 -2.08
N LEU A 443 -5.34 15.49 -3.28
CA LEU A 443 -6.00 16.57 -3.99
C LEU A 443 -7.50 16.51 -3.72
N TYR A 444 -8.03 17.56 -3.12
CA TYR A 444 -9.42 17.64 -2.71
C TYR A 444 -10.13 18.85 -3.31
N ALA A 445 -10.76 18.63 -4.45
CA ALA A 445 -11.44 19.66 -5.22
C ALA A 445 -12.79 19.19 -5.78
N PRO A 446 -13.79 18.88 -4.91
CA PRO A 446 -15.10 18.38 -5.34
C PRO A 446 -15.82 19.26 -6.36
N SER A 447 -15.50 20.54 -6.42
CA SER A 447 -16.11 21.53 -7.31
C SER A 447 -15.17 22.00 -8.43
N ALA A 448 -14.01 21.36 -8.60
CA ALA A 448 -13.07 21.68 -9.68
C ALA A 448 -12.92 20.49 -10.62
N SER A 449 -12.70 20.77 -11.90
CA SER A 449 -12.28 19.74 -12.84
C SER A 449 -10.78 19.51 -12.65
N ILE A 450 -10.36 18.26 -12.45
CA ILE A 450 -8.95 17.89 -12.33
C ILE A 450 -8.52 17.21 -13.64
N GLN A 451 -7.42 17.68 -14.22
CA GLN A 451 -6.84 17.16 -15.45
C GLN A 451 -5.37 16.78 -15.19
N VAL A 452 -5.03 15.53 -15.41
CA VAL A 452 -3.66 15.02 -15.35
C VAL A 452 -3.27 14.56 -16.75
N ASP A 453 -2.34 15.28 -17.38
CA ASP A 453 -2.06 15.13 -18.81
C ASP A 453 -0.56 15.12 -19.14
N GLN A 454 -0.21 14.73 -20.37
CA GLN A 454 1.14 14.79 -20.93
C GLN A 454 2.22 14.10 -20.06
N SER A 455 1.99 12.82 -19.76
CA SER A 455 2.90 12.00 -18.95
C SER A 455 3.16 12.57 -17.55
N SER A 456 2.17 13.25 -16.98
CA SER A 456 2.25 13.77 -15.62
C SER A 456 1.83 12.73 -14.59
N VAL A 457 2.23 12.96 -13.35
CA VAL A 457 2.09 11.96 -12.28
C VAL A 457 1.47 12.57 -11.04
N VAL A 458 0.52 11.86 -10.44
CA VAL A 458 0.02 12.14 -9.09
C VAL A 458 0.29 10.94 -8.18
N ALA A 459 1.07 11.13 -7.12
CA ALA A 459 1.31 10.15 -6.08
C ALA A 459 0.48 10.49 -4.83
N GLY A 460 -0.57 9.72 -4.57
CA GLY A 460 -1.56 9.98 -3.53
C GLY A 460 -2.98 9.69 -3.99
N CYS A 461 -3.92 10.59 -3.69
CA CYS A 461 -5.32 10.44 -4.07
C CYS A 461 -5.88 11.70 -4.74
N VAL A 462 -6.86 11.52 -5.62
CA VAL A 462 -7.48 12.60 -6.39
C VAL A 462 -8.98 12.60 -6.16
N PHE A 463 -9.52 13.73 -5.72
CA PHE A 463 -10.95 13.94 -5.56
C PHE A 463 -11.39 15.20 -6.29
N GLY A 464 -12.18 15.05 -7.35
CA GLY A 464 -12.58 16.13 -8.27
C GLY A 464 -14.07 16.12 -8.60
N SER A 465 -14.56 17.17 -9.27
CA SER A 465 -15.88 17.13 -9.91
C SER A 465 -15.86 16.20 -11.12
N GLN A 466 -15.01 16.55 -12.07
CA GLN A 466 -14.61 15.74 -13.22
C GLN A 466 -13.13 15.41 -13.07
N VAL A 467 -12.75 14.16 -13.29
CA VAL A 467 -11.34 13.75 -13.29
C VAL A 467 -10.96 13.17 -14.63
N THR A 468 -10.04 13.83 -15.33
CA THR A 468 -9.48 13.36 -16.60
C THR A 468 -8.03 12.98 -16.43
N ILE A 469 -7.65 11.76 -16.82
CA ILE A 469 -6.27 11.26 -16.82
C ILE A 469 -5.93 10.83 -18.24
N SER A 470 -5.00 11.53 -18.90
CA SER A 470 -4.74 11.33 -20.32
C SER A 470 -3.26 11.31 -20.72
N ASN A 471 -3.00 10.89 -21.96
CA ASN A 471 -1.69 10.97 -22.64
C ASN A 471 -0.52 10.38 -21.82
N GLY A 472 -0.69 9.14 -21.35
CA GLY A 472 0.35 8.42 -20.62
C GLY A 472 0.54 8.91 -19.19
N SER A 473 -0.42 9.62 -18.60
CA SER A 473 -0.35 10.09 -17.22
C SER A 473 -0.75 9.01 -16.20
N TYR A 474 -0.25 9.15 -14.97
CA TYR A 474 -0.41 8.15 -13.91
C TYR A 474 -0.97 8.74 -12.62
N VAL A 475 -1.86 8.00 -11.97
CA VAL A 475 -2.17 8.14 -10.55
C VAL A 475 -1.61 6.94 -9.81
N HIS A 476 -0.59 7.16 -8.99
CA HIS A 476 -0.01 6.16 -8.08
C HIS A 476 -0.68 6.28 -6.71
N TYR A 477 -1.62 5.39 -6.43
CA TYR A 477 -2.31 5.38 -5.15
C TYR A 477 -1.47 4.74 -4.04
N ASP A 478 -1.47 5.39 -2.89
CA ASP A 478 -0.89 4.88 -1.66
C ASP A 478 -1.95 4.22 -0.77
N HIS A 479 -1.85 2.91 -0.58
CA HIS A 479 -2.77 2.17 0.29
C HIS A 479 -2.63 2.54 1.77
N SER A 480 -1.57 3.21 2.21
CA SER A 480 -1.47 3.76 3.58
C SER A 480 -2.57 4.78 3.89
N LEU A 481 -3.11 5.45 2.86
CA LEU A 481 -4.18 6.43 3.00
C LEU A 481 -5.54 5.79 3.35
N ASP A 482 -5.74 4.51 3.02
CA ASP A 482 -6.96 3.77 3.35
C ASP A 482 -6.93 3.24 4.78
N ARG A 483 -7.47 4.03 5.71
CA ARG A 483 -7.62 3.65 7.13
C ARG A 483 -8.72 2.60 7.38
N ARG A 484 -9.45 2.18 6.32
CA ARG A 484 -10.60 1.25 6.35
C ARG A 484 -11.73 1.66 7.30
N CYS A 485 -11.79 2.93 7.67
CA CYS A 485 -12.88 3.53 8.45
C CYS A 485 -13.72 4.51 7.60
N GLY A 486 -13.64 4.40 6.27
CA GLY A 486 -14.38 5.20 5.31
C GLY A 486 -15.69 4.56 4.81
N TYR A 487 -16.15 5.03 3.66
CA TYR A 487 -17.39 4.65 2.97
C TYR A 487 -17.31 3.29 2.27
N THR A 488 -16.11 2.72 2.07
CA THR A 488 -15.95 1.41 1.42
C THR A 488 -16.05 0.24 2.39
N ASN A 489 -16.00 0.51 3.71
CA ASN A 489 -16.18 -0.50 4.73
C ASN A 489 -17.62 -0.42 5.30
N PRO A 490 -18.52 -1.39 4.99
CA PRO A 490 -19.90 -1.37 5.49
C PRO A 490 -20.01 -1.52 7.01
N ASN A 491 -18.91 -1.91 7.69
CA ASN A 491 -18.83 -2.00 9.15
C ASN A 491 -18.29 -0.71 9.79
N SER A 492 -17.93 0.33 9.00
CA SER A 492 -17.47 1.60 9.54
C SER A 492 -18.61 2.36 10.24
N LEU A 493 -18.26 3.29 11.12
CA LEU A 493 -19.27 4.08 11.84
C LEU A 493 -20.03 5.05 10.93
N HIS A 494 -19.61 5.24 9.67
CA HIS A 494 -20.42 5.92 8.66
C HIS A 494 -21.78 5.27 8.50
N PHE A 495 -21.89 3.98 8.77
CA PHE A 495 -23.09 3.21 8.59
C PHE A 495 -23.77 2.91 9.92
N SER A 496 -25.08 3.14 9.96
CA SER A 496 -25.95 2.66 11.01
C SER A 496 -25.91 1.14 11.09
N SER A 497 -26.43 0.56 12.17
CA SER A 497 -26.59 -0.91 12.28
C SER A 497 -27.47 -1.50 11.17
N ALA A 498 -28.30 -0.68 10.51
CA ALA A 498 -29.09 -1.06 9.35
C ALA A 498 -28.31 -0.97 8.03
N LYS A 499 -27.00 -0.69 8.06
CA LYS A 499 -26.16 -0.43 6.89
C LYS A 499 -26.74 0.69 6.03
N THR A 500 -27.03 1.82 6.64
CA THR A 500 -27.42 3.06 5.97
C THR A 500 -26.51 4.17 6.47
N LEU A 501 -26.20 5.16 5.62
CA LEU A 501 -25.35 6.28 6.03
C LEU A 501 -25.97 7.03 7.24
N ASP A 502 -25.20 7.23 8.32
CA ASP A 502 -25.65 7.95 9.51
C ASP A 502 -25.65 9.45 9.23
N SER A 503 -26.83 10.00 8.97
CA SER A 503 -27.03 11.41 8.62
C SER A 503 -26.53 12.38 9.69
N ARG A 504 -26.37 11.94 10.95
CA ARG A 504 -25.81 12.77 12.02
C ARG A 504 -24.32 13.04 11.79
N LEU A 505 -23.56 12.02 11.39
CA LEU A 505 -22.13 12.17 11.08
C LEU A 505 -21.93 13.08 9.87
N LEU A 506 -22.76 12.92 8.84
CA LEU A 506 -22.75 13.80 7.66
C LEU A 506 -23.05 15.25 8.05
N SER A 507 -24.08 15.46 8.88
CA SER A 507 -24.46 16.79 9.32
C SER A 507 -23.31 17.45 10.10
N TYR A 508 -22.62 16.70 10.96
CA TYR A 508 -21.50 17.19 11.74
C TYR A 508 -20.28 17.53 10.88
N ALA A 509 -19.89 16.63 9.96
CA ALA A 509 -18.82 16.88 9.01
C ALA A 509 -19.13 18.14 8.17
N SER A 510 -20.40 18.36 7.86
CA SER A 510 -20.85 19.53 7.10
C SER A 510 -20.91 20.83 7.93
N SER A 511 -21.20 20.77 9.23
CA SER A 511 -21.50 21.94 10.07
C SER A 511 -20.31 22.42 10.88
N SER A 512 -19.44 21.52 11.31
CA SER A 512 -18.41 21.80 12.31
C SER A 512 -17.28 22.68 11.78
N GLY A 513 -17.15 22.84 10.45
CA GLY A 513 -16.02 23.56 9.85
C GLY A 513 -14.67 22.86 10.06
N VAL A 514 -14.66 21.77 10.83
CA VAL A 514 -13.52 20.91 11.09
C VAL A 514 -13.12 20.30 9.75
N GLY A 515 -11.83 20.39 9.45
CA GLY A 515 -11.28 20.00 8.16
C GLY A 515 -11.34 18.50 7.91
N ASN A 516 -10.93 18.11 6.71
CA ASN A 516 -10.89 16.70 6.34
C ASN A 516 -9.83 15.94 7.14
N GLY A 517 -10.20 14.76 7.60
CA GLY A 517 -9.34 13.89 8.37
C GLY A 517 -10.13 12.79 9.06
N ILE A 518 -9.48 12.21 10.07
CA ILE A 518 -10.04 11.16 10.90
C ILE A 518 -10.73 11.81 12.09
N TYR A 519 -11.95 11.34 12.37
CA TYR A 519 -12.77 11.81 13.47
C TYR A 519 -13.03 10.68 14.45
N TYR A 520 -12.99 10.99 15.74
CA TYR A 520 -13.27 10.05 16.81
C TYR A 520 -14.67 10.26 17.32
N VAL A 521 -15.46 9.19 17.31
CA VAL A 521 -16.85 9.23 17.75
C VAL A 521 -16.96 8.54 19.10
N THR A 522 -17.32 9.28 20.14
CA THR A 522 -17.69 8.70 21.44
C THR A 522 -19.21 8.73 21.58
N ILE A 523 -19.81 7.57 21.85
CA ILE A 523 -21.24 7.44 22.10
C ILE A 523 -21.43 7.20 23.60
N ASP A 524 -21.96 8.19 24.30
CA ASP A 524 -22.34 8.09 25.72
C ASP A 524 -23.87 8.17 25.83
N GLY A 525 -24.51 7.01 25.97
CA GLY A 525 -25.97 6.87 25.91
C GLY A 525 -26.54 7.41 24.59
N SER A 526 -27.36 8.46 24.66
CA SER A 526 -27.93 9.13 23.49
C SER A 526 -27.08 10.27 22.93
N LYS A 527 -25.97 10.61 23.59
CA LYS A 527 -25.10 11.72 23.21
C LYS A 527 -23.96 11.22 22.32
N LEU A 528 -23.90 11.74 21.12
CA LEU A 528 -22.81 11.51 20.18
C LEU A 528 -21.84 12.69 20.26
N THR A 529 -20.60 12.42 20.66
CA THR A 529 -19.52 13.41 20.73
C THR A 529 -18.51 13.08 19.65
N ILE A 530 -18.15 14.07 18.83
CA ILE A 530 -17.16 13.90 17.77
C ILE A 530 -15.96 14.79 18.10
N SER A 531 -14.77 14.21 18.12
CA SER A 531 -13.50 14.92 18.33
C SER A 531 -12.59 14.74 17.11
N SER A 532 -11.75 15.72 16.82
CA SER A 532 -10.65 15.58 15.86
C SER A 532 -9.36 15.04 16.51
N THR A 533 -9.35 14.87 17.83
CA THR A 533 -8.23 14.30 18.60
C THR A 533 -8.64 12.97 19.25
N PRO A 534 -7.72 12.00 19.34
CA PRO A 534 -8.02 10.71 19.95
C PRO A 534 -8.44 10.83 21.41
N PRO A 535 -9.42 10.03 21.88
CA PRO A 535 -9.84 10.01 23.26
C PRO A 535 -8.72 9.41 24.14
N GLY A 536 -7.97 10.25 24.85
CA GLY A 536 -6.91 9.80 25.76
C GLY A 536 -5.78 10.80 25.98
N GLU A 537 -5.52 11.72 25.04
CA GLU A 537 -4.43 12.70 25.20
C GLU A 537 -4.70 13.76 26.28
N ASN A 538 -5.95 13.93 26.73
CA ASN A 538 -6.34 14.95 27.71
C ASN A 538 -6.65 14.42 29.12
N LEU A 539 -6.49 13.11 29.40
CA LEU A 539 -6.83 12.54 30.71
C LEU A 539 -5.58 12.33 31.57
N SER A 540 -5.26 13.34 32.37
CA SER A 540 -4.42 13.20 33.56
C SER A 540 -5.27 12.61 34.72
N GLY A 541 -5.52 11.30 34.70
CA GLY A 541 -6.13 10.60 35.84
C GLY A 541 -6.70 9.21 35.50
N PRO A 542 -6.55 8.20 36.38
CA PRO A 542 -7.02 6.85 36.10
C PRO A 542 -8.48 6.69 36.54
N ASP A 543 -9.38 6.44 35.59
CA ASP A 543 -10.66 5.78 35.88
C ASP A 543 -10.88 4.65 34.86
N LEU A 544 -10.63 3.42 35.31
CA LEU A 544 -10.73 2.17 34.55
C LEU A 544 -11.98 1.44 35.04
N SER A 545 -13.17 1.70 34.48
CA SER A 545 -14.36 0.93 34.90
C SER A 545 -15.52 0.77 33.91
N THR A 546 -15.35 0.97 32.60
CA THR A 546 -16.41 0.57 31.63
C THR A 546 -15.86 -0.11 30.37
N PRO A 547 -16.18 -1.40 30.12
CA PRO A 547 -15.86 -2.07 28.87
C PRO A 547 -16.77 -1.59 27.72
N SER A 548 -16.17 -1.28 26.56
CA SER A 548 -16.89 -1.04 25.30
C SER A 548 -17.49 -2.36 24.78
N PRO A 549 -18.76 -2.39 24.33
CA PRO A 549 -19.46 -3.62 23.94
C PRO A 549 -19.21 -4.09 22.49
N ARG A 550 -18.24 -3.53 21.76
CA ARG A 550 -17.90 -3.98 20.39
C ARG A 550 -16.59 -4.74 20.39
N GLY A 551 -16.64 -6.01 20.00
CA GLY A 551 -15.43 -6.82 19.77
C GLY A 551 -14.64 -6.29 18.57
N ARG A 552 -13.33 -6.36 18.66
CA ARG A 552 -12.40 -5.95 17.60
C ARG A 552 -12.36 -7.05 16.53
N GLU A 553 -12.58 -6.69 15.26
CA GLU A 553 -12.44 -7.62 14.14
C GLU A 553 -10.98 -7.61 13.67
N VAL A 554 -10.21 -8.68 13.94
CA VAL A 554 -8.90 -8.87 13.31
C VAL A 554 -9.10 -9.66 12.01
N ARG A 555 -8.44 -9.20 10.95
CA ARG A 555 -8.45 -9.89 9.65
C ARG A 555 -7.11 -10.53 9.40
N ARG A 556 -7.11 -11.87 9.36
CA ARG A 556 -5.93 -12.70 9.06
C ARG A 556 -5.75 -12.89 7.57
N ARG A 557 -4.52 -12.65 7.08
CA ARG A 557 -4.09 -13.16 5.78
C ARG A 557 -2.95 -14.15 5.95
N LEU A 558 -3.26 -15.43 5.74
CA LEU A 558 -2.28 -16.50 5.88
C LEU A 558 -1.36 -16.53 4.66
N LYS A 559 -0.05 -16.41 4.89
CA LYS A 559 0.97 -16.57 3.85
C LYS A 559 1.92 -17.67 4.25
N ILE A 560 1.63 -18.89 3.81
CA ILE A 560 2.48 -20.05 4.06
C ILE A 560 3.72 -19.91 3.17
N ARG A 561 4.86 -19.51 3.75
CA ARG A 561 6.18 -19.66 3.11
C ARG A 561 6.87 -20.88 3.72
N PRO A 562 7.23 -21.90 2.93
CA PRO A 562 8.14 -22.93 3.40
C PRO A 562 9.55 -22.34 3.46
N ASP A 563 10.01 -21.96 4.65
CA ASP A 563 11.41 -21.62 4.87
C ASP A 563 12.22 -22.93 4.88
N SER A 564 12.91 -23.26 3.78
CA SER A 564 13.89 -24.34 3.73
C SER A 564 15.30 -23.76 3.54
N HIS A 565 15.90 -23.26 4.62
CA HIS A 565 17.33 -22.99 4.66
C HIS A 565 17.94 -23.55 5.95
N HIS A 566 18.30 -24.82 5.91
CA HIS A 566 19.43 -25.34 6.69
C HIS A 566 20.42 -25.97 5.73
N SER A 567 21.56 -25.29 5.57
CA SER A 567 22.82 -25.90 5.16
C SER A 567 23.29 -26.80 6.30
N HIS A 568 23.37 -28.10 6.04
CA HIS A 568 24.18 -29.02 6.84
C HIS A 568 25.66 -28.80 6.56
#